data_AF-A0A2H0VUA5-F1
#
_entry.id   AF-A0A2H0VUA5-F1
#
_cell.length_a   1.000
_cell.length_b   1.000
_cell.length_c   1.000
_cell.angle_alpha   90.00
_cell.angle_beta   90.00
_cell.angle_gamma   90.00
#
_symmetry.space_group_name_H-M   'P 1'
#
loop_
_entity.id
_entity.type
_entity.pdbx_description
1 polymer ?
#
loop_
_entity_poly.entity_id
_entity_poly.type
_entity_poly.pdbx_seq_one_letter_code
_entity_poly.pdbx_strand_id
1 'polypeptide(L)'
;MKHWILAAATILLVQGADAREYWGPPRACPKPKADCCPKPCEPKACAPKKCEPKPCAPQKCAPQKCEPKPECCPKPKPCCPPVCFERSLPTSSCCTPTAYSEPANVELRCGWDVFVTANFIYWEASQGGMDLALPGSGTIAGGTLTTTSITLPSTGNSMLVQDSDYKPGFQVGLGWSGGKDNWSLYAEYTWLHASTSTSADAPAPGVATIDGVAVPQNGIWLPTSWLAPDVFVNDATTHISSSWDYKIDLVDGQLSRPFYSGARLTLEPFFGLRGAWIRQSLSINSTNLATTSVGIPFASRNANYSSHSWAVGPRVGMNGNWHLGYGIRFIGNTAASLLFTEYDVKQDVASPDSSGTAQLPIRTKLNDYTALRPNLDLSLGLGWGSYFDCRRFYLDLAATYDFSVFWDQNMMRYLADEVDARVGAAAANLFLQGLTIQTRFDF
;
A
#
# COMPACT_ATOMS: atom_id res chain seq x y z
N MET A 1 -21.98 11.21 -17.76
CA MET A 1 -21.50 10.22 -16.77
C MET A 1 -21.19 10.80 -15.37
N LYS A 2 -20.83 12.08 -15.21
CA LYS A 2 -20.67 12.75 -13.89
C LYS A 2 -21.88 12.63 -12.93
N HIS A 3 -23.10 12.42 -13.44
CA HIS A 3 -24.30 12.28 -12.62
C HIS A 3 -24.53 10.88 -12.02
N TRP A 4 -23.93 9.82 -12.58
CA TRP A 4 -24.09 8.46 -12.04
C TRP A 4 -23.11 8.16 -10.90
N ILE A 5 -21.94 8.78 -10.90
CA ILE A 5 -20.91 8.63 -9.85
C ILE A 5 -21.35 9.34 -8.56
N LEU A 6 -22.01 10.51 -8.66
CA LEU A 6 -22.65 11.12 -7.49
C LEU A 6 -23.81 10.26 -6.97
N ALA A 7 -24.56 9.59 -7.85
CA ALA A 7 -25.67 8.73 -7.43
C ALA A 7 -25.20 7.50 -6.65
N ALA A 8 -24.10 6.84 -7.05
CA ALA A 8 -23.57 5.68 -6.31
C ALA A 8 -23.01 6.07 -4.92
N ALA A 9 -22.27 7.19 -4.82
CA ALA A 9 -21.79 7.73 -3.55
C ALA A 9 -22.95 8.23 -2.66
N THR A 10 -24.01 8.80 -3.28
CA THR A 10 -25.21 9.24 -2.58
C THR A 10 -26.07 8.05 -2.13
N ILE A 11 -26.11 6.93 -2.87
CA ILE A 11 -26.85 5.73 -2.44
C ILE A 11 -26.17 5.05 -1.24
N LEU A 12 -24.83 5.03 -1.19
CA LEU A 12 -24.08 4.57 0.00
C LEU A 12 -24.25 5.52 1.20
N LEU A 13 -24.40 6.83 0.99
CA LEU A 13 -24.64 7.80 2.06
C LEU A 13 -26.12 7.88 2.50
N VAL A 14 -27.08 7.65 1.60
CA VAL A 14 -28.52 7.74 1.88
C VAL A 14 -29.05 6.48 2.57
N GLN A 15 -28.48 5.29 2.33
CA GLN A 15 -28.78 4.12 3.16
C GLN A 15 -28.27 4.24 4.61
N GLY A 16 -27.36 5.18 4.89
CA GLY A 16 -26.97 5.56 6.25
C GLY A 16 -27.92 6.56 6.94
N ALA A 17 -28.77 7.27 6.18
CA ALA A 17 -29.62 8.34 6.72
C ALA A 17 -30.92 7.84 7.37
N ASP A 18 -31.45 6.69 6.94
CA ASP A 18 -32.62 6.03 7.55
C ASP A 18 -32.27 5.07 8.71
N ALA A 19 -31.01 5.09 9.17
CA ALA A 19 -30.61 4.30 10.33
C ALA A 19 -31.11 4.89 11.67
N ARG A 20 -31.70 6.10 11.70
CA ARG A 20 -32.11 6.81 12.94
C ARG A 20 -33.10 6.05 13.82
N GLU A 21 -33.86 5.08 13.30
CA GLU A 21 -34.78 4.27 14.11
C GLU A 21 -34.15 3.00 14.71
N TYR A 22 -32.91 2.63 14.35
CA TYR A 22 -32.23 1.43 14.88
C TYR A 22 -31.07 1.71 15.85
N TRP A 23 -30.68 2.97 16.04
CA TRP A 23 -29.72 3.36 17.07
C TRP A 23 -30.42 3.46 18.43
N GLY A 24 -30.53 2.32 19.12
CA GLY A 24 -30.86 2.33 20.54
C GLY A 24 -29.88 3.24 21.31
N PRO A 25 -30.29 3.84 22.44
CA PRO A 25 -29.42 4.71 23.21
C PRO A 25 -28.12 3.97 23.57
N PRO A 26 -26.97 4.69 23.67
CA PRO A 26 -25.71 4.11 24.11
C PRO A 26 -25.95 3.30 25.39
N ARG A 27 -25.34 2.10 25.47
CA ARG A 27 -25.54 1.19 26.60
C ARG A 27 -25.37 1.98 27.90
N ALA A 28 -26.44 2.10 28.69
CA ALA A 28 -26.42 2.84 29.93
C ALA A 28 -25.33 2.26 30.84
N CYS A 29 -24.22 2.98 30.97
CA CYS A 29 -23.10 2.50 31.78
C CYS A 29 -23.56 2.49 33.25
N PRO A 30 -23.46 1.35 33.95
CA PRO A 30 -23.60 1.37 35.39
C PRO A 30 -22.55 2.34 35.95
N LYS A 31 -22.98 3.25 36.85
CA LYS A 31 -22.09 4.25 37.46
C LYS A 31 -20.79 3.57 37.89
N PRO A 32 -19.61 4.11 37.50
CA PRO A 32 -18.34 3.53 37.89
C PRO A 32 -18.31 3.44 39.42
N LYS A 33 -18.12 2.23 39.97
CA LYS A 33 -17.72 2.10 41.37
C LYS A 33 -16.39 2.85 41.49
N ALA A 34 -16.32 3.82 42.40
CA ALA A 34 -15.23 4.79 42.53
C ALA A 34 -13.85 4.20 42.90
N ASP A 35 -13.69 2.88 42.93
CA ASP A 35 -12.56 2.20 43.57
C ASP A 35 -11.84 1.19 42.63
N CYS A 36 -11.68 1.53 41.34
CA CYS A 36 -10.89 0.68 40.43
C CYS A 36 -9.39 1.01 40.40
N CYS A 37 -8.95 2.12 41.01
CA CYS A 37 -7.53 2.39 41.22
C CYS A 37 -7.12 1.92 42.62
N PRO A 38 -6.17 0.98 42.79
CA PRO A 38 -5.69 0.62 44.11
C PRO A 38 -5.02 1.83 44.76
N LYS A 39 -5.58 2.31 45.87
CA LYS A 39 -4.87 3.25 46.75
C LYS A 39 -3.60 2.55 47.27
N PRO A 40 -2.46 3.25 47.37
CA PRO A 40 -1.26 2.69 48.00
C PRO A 40 -1.63 2.17 49.40
N CYS A 41 -1.39 0.89 49.65
CA CYS A 41 -1.59 0.31 50.97
C CYS A 41 -0.60 0.96 51.94
N GLU A 42 -1.10 1.77 52.90
CA GLU A 42 -0.28 2.22 54.01
C GLU A 42 0.20 1.01 54.82
N PRO A 43 1.51 0.88 55.09
CA PRO A 43 2.05 -0.25 55.84
C PRO A 43 1.56 -0.19 57.30
N LYS A 44 0.70 -1.14 57.70
CA LYS A 44 0.38 -1.37 59.11
C LYS A 44 1.54 -2.08 59.79
N ALA A 45 2.22 -1.38 60.70
CA ALA A 45 3.22 -1.96 61.59
C ALA A 45 2.58 -2.99 62.53
N CYS A 46 3.04 -4.24 62.49
CA CYS A 46 2.67 -5.26 63.46
C CYS A 46 3.47 -5.08 64.75
N ALA A 47 2.78 -4.80 65.86
CA ALA A 47 3.39 -4.82 67.19
C ALA A 47 3.66 -6.27 67.65
N PRO A 48 4.83 -6.57 68.23
CA PRO A 48 5.17 -7.92 68.69
C PRO A 48 4.37 -8.29 69.94
N LYS A 49 3.63 -9.41 69.88
CA LYS A 49 3.04 -10.04 71.07
C LYS A 49 4.12 -10.86 71.80
N LYS A 50 4.36 -10.53 73.07
CA LYS A 50 5.12 -11.40 74.00
C LYS A 50 4.27 -12.64 74.32
N CYS A 51 4.85 -13.81 74.11
CA CYS A 51 4.31 -15.09 74.59
C CYS A 51 4.94 -15.39 75.95
N GLU A 52 4.11 -15.56 76.99
CA GLU A 52 4.54 -16.15 78.25
C GLU A 52 4.17 -17.65 78.27
N PRO A 53 5.07 -18.54 78.69
CA PRO A 53 4.79 -19.97 78.77
C PRO A 53 3.99 -20.30 80.03
N LYS A 54 2.85 -20.98 79.87
CA LYS A 54 2.11 -21.62 80.97
C LYS A 54 2.52 -23.10 81.09
N PRO A 55 2.68 -23.65 82.31
CA PRO A 55 2.94 -25.08 82.51
C PRO A 55 1.65 -25.89 82.35
N CYS A 56 1.75 -27.04 81.67
CA CYS A 56 0.65 -27.97 81.47
C CYS A 56 0.44 -28.86 82.72
N ALA A 57 -0.77 -28.83 83.28
CA ALA A 57 -1.26 -29.85 84.20
C ALA A 57 -2.16 -30.85 83.43
N PRO A 58 -2.17 -32.15 83.79
CA PRO A 58 -2.94 -33.16 83.07
C PRO A 58 -4.43 -33.03 83.38
N GLN A 59 -5.22 -32.65 82.37
CA GLN A 59 -6.68 -32.60 82.45
C GLN A 59 -7.30 -33.92 82.01
N LYS A 60 -8.17 -34.48 82.87
CA LYS A 60 -9.06 -35.61 82.57
C LYS A 60 -10.09 -35.19 81.52
N CYS A 61 -10.24 -36.02 80.49
CA CYS A 61 -11.24 -35.84 79.43
C CYS A 61 -12.65 -36.05 79.97
N ALA A 62 -13.46 -34.98 79.95
CA ALA A 62 -14.92 -35.07 79.93
C ALA A 62 -15.41 -34.70 78.52
N PRO A 63 -16.50 -35.29 78.00
CA PRO A 63 -16.96 -35.06 76.64
C PRO A 63 -17.46 -33.62 76.49
N GLN A 64 -16.70 -32.80 75.74
CA GLN A 64 -17.11 -31.46 75.36
C GLN A 64 -18.14 -31.52 74.23
N LYS A 65 -19.25 -30.82 74.45
CA LYS A 65 -20.30 -30.52 73.49
C LYS A 65 -19.72 -29.65 72.38
N CYS A 66 -19.86 -30.06 71.12
CA CYS A 66 -19.39 -29.28 69.97
C CYS A 66 -20.16 -27.97 69.86
N GLU A 67 -19.47 -26.84 70.04
CA GLU A 67 -19.96 -25.54 69.60
C GLU A 67 -19.66 -25.34 68.09
N PRO A 68 -20.54 -24.66 67.35
CA PRO A 68 -20.37 -24.44 65.92
C PRO A 68 -19.17 -23.53 65.65
N LYS A 69 -18.29 -24.01 64.79
CA LYS A 69 -17.10 -23.34 64.27
C LYS A 69 -17.49 -21.99 63.65
N PRO A 70 -16.87 -20.86 64.03
CA PRO A 70 -17.14 -19.59 63.38
C PRO A 70 -16.67 -19.67 61.93
N GLU A 71 -17.57 -19.30 61.03
CA GLU A 71 -17.36 -19.25 59.59
C GLU A 71 -16.06 -18.52 59.28
N CYS A 72 -15.16 -19.22 58.58
CA CYS A 72 -13.98 -18.64 57.98
C CYS A 72 -14.41 -17.42 57.15
N CYS A 73 -13.83 -16.26 57.44
CA CYS A 73 -13.94 -15.10 56.58
C CYS A 73 -13.67 -15.52 55.12
N PRO A 74 -14.51 -15.13 54.15
CA PRO A 74 -14.22 -15.39 52.74
C PRO A 74 -12.87 -14.75 52.42
N LYS A 75 -11.91 -15.56 51.97
CA LYS A 75 -10.64 -15.07 51.44
C LYS A 75 -10.95 -13.95 50.45
N PRO A 76 -10.29 -12.78 50.55
CA PRO A 76 -10.44 -11.74 49.54
C PRO A 76 -10.15 -12.37 48.18
N LYS A 77 -11.12 -12.29 47.27
CA LYS A 77 -10.88 -12.65 45.87
C LYS A 77 -9.64 -11.87 45.42
N PRO A 78 -8.61 -12.52 44.84
CA PRO A 78 -7.48 -11.79 44.32
C PRO A 78 -8.01 -10.70 43.39
N CYS A 79 -7.69 -9.44 43.71
CA CYS A 79 -7.88 -8.33 42.80
C CYS A 79 -7.24 -8.73 41.47
N CYS A 80 -7.95 -8.50 40.38
CA CYS A 80 -7.52 -8.80 39.02
C CYS A 80 -6.02 -8.49 38.86
N PRO A 81 -5.21 -9.42 38.32
CA PRO A 81 -3.80 -9.16 38.12
C PRO A 81 -3.62 -7.88 37.27
N PRO A 82 -2.60 -7.05 37.57
CA PRO A 82 -2.41 -5.71 36.99
C PRO A 82 -1.91 -5.73 35.54
N VAL A 83 -2.08 -6.84 34.83
CA VAL A 83 -1.84 -6.89 33.40
C VAL A 83 -3.18 -7.24 32.77
N CYS A 84 -3.91 -6.22 32.35
CA CYS A 84 -5.07 -6.36 31.49
C CYS A 84 -4.60 -6.89 30.13
N PHE A 85 -4.22 -8.16 30.10
CA PHE A 85 -4.03 -8.94 28.89
C PHE A 85 -5.32 -8.84 28.06
N GLU A 86 -5.18 -8.78 26.74
CA GLU A 86 -6.27 -8.92 25.79
C GLU A 86 -7.15 -10.10 26.23
N ARG A 87 -8.47 -9.92 26.14
CA ARG A 87 -9.48 -10.86 26.67
C ARG A 87 -9.42 -12.26 26.03
N SER A 88 -8.50 -12.48 25.11
CA SER A 88 -8.45 -13.58 24.15
C SER A 88 -7.13 -14.35 24.10
N LEU A 89 -6.06 -13.86 24.75
CA LEU A 89 -4.86 -14.68 24.89
C LEU A 89 -5.16 -15.74 25.95
N PRO A 90 -5.24 -17.03 25.56
CA PRO A 90 -5.66 -18.07 26.48
C PRO A 90 -4.70 -18.13 27.65
N THR A 91 -5.24 -17.91 28.84
CA THR A 91 -4.50 -17.85 30.10
C THR A 91 -3.92 -19.21 30.51
N SER A 92 -4.18 -20.27 29.74
CA SER A 92 -3.52 -21.57 29.88
C SER A 92 -3.52 -22.33 28.55
N SER A 93 -2.34 -22.71 28.07
CA SER A 93 -2.14 -23.55 26.87
C SER A 93 -2.81 -24.92 26.95
N CYS A 94 -3.20 -25.38 28.15
CA CYS A 94 -3.84 -26.69 28.35
C CYS A 94 -5.34 -26.76 28.05
N CYS A 95 -6.02 -25.63 27.81
CA CYS A 95 -7.49 -25.61 27.68
C CYS A 95 -8.03 -24.96 26.39
N THR A 96 -7.17 -24.48 25.48
CA THR A 96 -7.65 -23.98 24.19
C THR A 96 -7.84 -25.11 23.18
N PRO A 97 -9.04 -25.28 22.62
CA PRO A 97 -9.26 -26.23 21.55
C PRO A 97 -8.43 -25.85 20.33
N THR A 98 -8.00 -26.86 19.55
CA THR A 98 -7.19 -26.73 18.33
C THR A 98 -7.89 -25.97 17.18
N ALA A 99 -9.13 -25.52 17.38
CA ALA A 99 -9.92 -24.72 16.44
C ALA A 99 -10.76 -23.68 17.19
N TYR A 100 -10.15 -22.96 18.14
CA TYR A 100 -10.78 -21.82 18.80
C TYR A 100 -11.13 -20.76 17.75
N SER A 101 -12.40 -20.33 17.69
CA SER A 101 -12.91 -19.31 16.76
C SER A 101 -13.80 -18.35 17.56
N GLU A 102 -13.16 -17.49 18.35
CA GLU A 102 -13.81 -16.38 19.04
C GLU A 102 -13.63 -15.09 18.23
N PRO A 103 -14.61 -14.19 18.20
CA PRO A 103 -14.45 -12.86 17.63
C PRO A 103 -13.24 -12.11 18.19
N ALA A 104 -12.51 -11.44 17.32
CA ALA A 104 -11.24 -10.78 17.65
C ALA A 104 -11.28 -9.25 17.48
N ASN A 105 -12.47 -8.65 17.49
CA ASN A 105 -12.61 -7.20 17.50
C ASN A 105 -12.03 -6.61 18.79
N VAL A 106 -11.56 -5.37 18.68
CA VAL A 106 -11.16 -4.55 19.84
C VAL A 106 -12.42 -4.27 20.66
N GLU A 107 -12.47 -4.76 21.89
CA GLU A 107 -13.60 -4.52 22.79
C GLU A 107 -13.32 -3.33 23.70
N LEU A 108 -14.06 -2.24 23.49
CA LEU A 108 -14.02 -1.05 24.34
C LEU A 108 -15.12 -1.07 25.39
N ARG A 109 -14.81 -0.54 26.57
CA ARG A 109 -15.78 -0.38 27.66
C ARG A 109 -16.54 0.92 27.48
N CYS A 110 -17.81 0.83 27.11
CA CYS A 110 -18.68 1.98 26.83
C CYS A 110 -18.20 2.83 25.62
N GLY A 111 -17.52 2.21 24.66
CA GLY A 111 -17.11 2.87 23.42
C GLY A 111 -18.27 3.05 22.44
N TRP A 112 -18.02 3.83 21.39
CA TRP A 112 -18.96 4.02 20.28
C TRP A 112 -18.81 2.94 19.21
N ASP A 113 -17.84 2.04 19.39
CA ASP A 113 -17.46 0.98 18.44
C ASP A 113 -17.09 1.56 17.07
N VAL A 114 -16.51 2.76 17.07
CA VAL A 114 -16.02 3.48 15.89
C VAL A 114 -14.52 3.66 16.03
N PHE A 115 -13.80 3.48 14.92
CA PHE A 115 -12.36 3.70 14.89
C PHE A 115 -11.96 4.51 13.67
N VAL A 116 -10.88 5.26 13.82
CA VAL A 116 -10.27 6.06 12.75
C VAL A 116 -8.84 5.61 12.54
N THR A 117 -8.40 5.65 11.30
CA THR A 117 -7.01 5.37 10.91
C THR A 117 -6.43 6.54 10.14
N ALA A 118 -5.18 6.85 10.45
CA ALA A 118 -4.38 7.83 9.72
C ALA A 118 -3.03 7.18 9.41
N ASN A 119 -2.73 7.07 8.12
CA ASN A 119 -1.53 6.41 7.64
C ASN A 119 -0.67 7.40 6.86
N PHE A 120 0.60 7.47 7.22
CA PHE A 120 1.62 8.11 6.39
C PHE A 120 2.22 7.05 5.49
N ILE A 121 2.17 7.27 4.18
CA ILE A 121 2.75 6.35 3.19
C ILE A 121 3.96 6.99 2.53
N TYR A 122 4.99 6.20 2.29
CA TYR A 122 6.18 6.57 1.55
C TYR A 122 6.43 5.48 0.51
N TRP A 123 5.83 5.67 -0.67
CA TRP A 123 5.74 4.66 -1.71
C TRP A 123 6.49 5.10 -2.96
N GLU A 124 7.13 4.13 -3.58
CA GLU A 124 7.70 4.19 -4.92
C GLU A 124 6.68 3.61 -5.90
N ALA A 125 6.41 4.33 -6.97
CA ALA A 125 5.70 3.79 -8.13
C ALA A 125 6.74 3.45 -9.19
N SER A 126 6.72 2.21 -9.68
CA SER A 126 7.49 1.79 -10.85
C SER A 126 6.55 1.21 -11.89
N GLN A 127 6.80 1.50 -13.16
CA GLN A 127 5.96 1.04 -14.26
C GLN A 127 6.83 0.30 -15.28
N GLY A 128 6.39 -0.88 -15.70
CA GLY A 128 7.07 -1.63 -16.74
C GLY A 128 6.98 -0.93 -18.10
N GLY A 129 7.91 -1.22 -19.00
CA GLY A 129 7.92 -0.64 -20.36
C GLY A 129 8.33 0.83 -20.40
N MET A 130 8.94 1.35 -19.34
CA MET A 130 9.46 2.73 -19.24
C MET A 130 10.94 2.84 -19.69
N ASP A 131 11.37 1.94 -20.58
CA ASP A 131 12.64 2.00 -21.30
C ASP A 131 12.63 3.18 -22.27
N LEU A 132 13.53 4.14 -22.06
CA LEU A 132 13.61 5.37 -22.85
C LEU A 132 14.56 5.22 -24.05
N ALA A 133 15.72 4.60 -23.84
CA ALA A 133 16.71 4.42 -24.90
C ALA A 133 17.70 3.28 -24.66
N LEU A 134 18.20 2.76 -25.76
CA LEU A 134 19.31 1.81 -25.82
C LEU A 134 20.63 2.56 -26.06
N PRO A 135 21.69 2.21 -25.32
CA PRO A 135 23.01 2.79 -25.55
C PRO A 135 23.59 2.23 -26.85
N GLY A 136 24.19 3.09 -27.66
CA GLY A 136 24.85 2.73 -28.91
C GLY A 136 26.15 3.50 -29.12
N SER A 137 26.93 3.09 -30.11
CA SER A 137 28.04 3.88 -30.64
C SER A 137 27.95 3.97 -32.16
N GLY A 138 28.32 5.12 -32.72
CA GLY A 138 28.27 5.35 -34.16
C GLY A 138 29.35 6.31 -34.65
N THR A 139 29.80 6.10 -35.89
CA THR A 139 30.79 6.99 -36.53
C THR A 139 30.10 8.18 -37.17
N ILE A 140 30.55 9.39 -36.85
CA ILE A 140 30.09 10.64 -37.47
C ILE A 140 31.16 11.14 -38.44
N ALA A 141 30.85 11.18 -39.73
CA ALA A 141 31.72 11.71 -40.78
C ALA A 141 31.07 12.93 -41.44
N GLY A 142 31.74 14.09 -41.41
CA GLY A 142 31.21 15.33 -42.02
C GLY A 142 29.94 15.86 -41.35
N GLY A 143 29.75 15.57 -40.07
CA GLY A 143 28.49 15.83 -39.35
C GLY A 143 27.44 14.74 -39.54
N THR A 144 27.67 13.76 -40.44
CA THR A 144 26.71 12.70 -40.80
C THR A 144 26.96 11.37 -40.10
N LEU A 145 25.96 10.78 -39.44
CA LEU A 145 25.99 9.41 -38.93
C LEU A 145 25.99 8.43 -40.11
N THR A 146 27.12 7.78 -40.35
CA THR A 146 27.25 6.81 -41.43
C THR A 146 26.71 5.43 -41.02
N THR A 147 25.71 4.94 -41.75
CA THR A 147 24.93 3.69 -41.52
C THR A 147 25.76 2.41 -41.47
N THR A 148 27.02 2.44 -41.87
CA THR A 148 27.93 1.29 -41.89
C THR A 148 28.54 0.95 -40.53
N SER A 149 28.20 1.67 -39.44
CA SER A 149 28.92 1.50 -38.16
C SER A 149 28.11 1.75 -36.87
N ILE A 150 26.77 1.70 -36.90
CA ILE A 150 26.01 1.64 -35.63
C ILE A 150 26.32 0.30 -34.99
N THR A 151 27.05 0.35 -33.88
CA THR A 151 27.43 -0.82 -33.12
C THR A 151 26.67 -0.78 -31.81
N LEU A 152 25.87 -1.82 -31.55
CA LEU A 152 25.36 -2.03 -30.21
C LEU A 152 26.52 -2.51 -29.35
N PRO A 153 26.89 -1.80 -28.28
CA PRO A 153 28.01 -2.18 -27.42
C PRO A 153 27.76 -3.58 -26.86
N SER A 154 28.70 -4.50 -27.11
CA SER A 154 28.57 -5.91 -26.76
C SER A 154 28.78 -6.20 -25.28
N THR A 155 29.20 -5.21 -24.48
CA THR A 155 29.48 -5.36 -23.05
C THR A 155 29.31 -4.04 -22.30
N GLY A 156 28.65 -4.07 -21.14
CA GLY A 156 28.76 -3.04 -20.10
C GLY A 156 27.79 -1.86 -20.12
N ASN A 157 26.90 -1.73 -21.11
CA ASN A 157 25.96 -0.60 -21.14
C ASN A 157 24.54 -1.00 -20.72
N SER A 158 23.96 -0.26 -19.77
CA SER A 158 22.59 -0.42 -19.31
C SER A 158 21.61 0.40 -20.16
N MET A 159 20.39 -0.11 -20.37
CA MET A 159 19.30 0.69 -20.92
C MET A 159 19.02 1.92 -20.05
N LEU A 160 18.72 3.05 -20.70
CA LEU A 160 18.17 4.20 -20.01
C LEU A 160 16.69 3.92 -19.73
N VAL A 161 16.33 3.86 -18.45
CA VAL A 161 14.96 3.62 -17.98
C VAL A 161 14.53 4.83 -17.15
N GLN A 162 13.24 5.14 -17.14
CA GLN A 162 12.68 6.15 -16.26
C GLN A 162 12.97 5.82 -14.79
N ASP A 163 13.53 6.79 -14.06
CA ASP A 163 13.80 6.64 -12.63
C ASP A 163 12.50 6.55 -11.84
N SER A 164 12.56 5.74 -10.79
CA SER A 164 11.49 5.53 -9.81
C SER A 164 12.01 5.96 -8.45
N ASP A 165 11.26 6.83 -7.77
CA ASP A 165 11.65 7.39 -6.48
C ASP A 165 10.52 7.18 -5.46
N TYR A 166 10.87 7.06 -4.19
CA TYR A 166 9.90 7.07 -3.11
C TYR A 166 9.34 8.48 -2.87
N LYS A 167 8.01 8.57 -2.82
CA LYS A 167 7.28 9.82 -2.62
C LYS A 167 6.26 9.69 -1.49
N PRO A 168 6.06 10.75 -0.70
CA PRO A 168 5.11 10.73 0.40
C PRO A 168 3.67 10.82 -0.09
N GLY A 169 2.75 10.21 0.65
CA GLY A 169 1.32 10.32 0.50
C GLY A 169 0.62 10.09 1.83
N PHE A 170 -0.70 9.93 1.80
CA PHE A 170 -1.45 9.60 3.00
C PHE A 170 -2.62 8.65 2.71
N GLN A 171 -3.05 7.95 3.76
CA GLN A 171 -4.32 7.24 3.77
C GLN A 171 -5.11 7.63 5.01
N VAL A 172 -6.42 7.72 4.85
CA VAL A 172 -7.35 7.97 5.96
C VAL A 172 -8.47 6.97 5.90
N GLY A 173 -8.81 6.41 7.06
CA GLY A 173 -9.85 5.40 7.16
C GLY A 173 -10.80 5.65 8.31
N LEU A 174 -12.02 5.17 8.12
CA LEU A 174 -13.08 5.17 9.10
C LEU A 174 -13.67 3.77 9.16
N GLY A 175 -13.83 3.25 10.36
CA GLY A 175 -14.44 1.96 10.57
C GLY A 175 -15.40 1.91 11.73
N TRP A 176 -16.23 0.88 11.71
CA TRP A 176 -17.27 0.62 12.68
C TRP A 176 -17.32 -0.88 12.97
N SER A 177 -17.30 -1.24 14.24
CA SER A 177 -17.37 -2.62 14.71
C SER A 177 -18.78 -2.89 15.27
N GLY A 178 -19.64 -3.51 14.46
CA GLY A 178 -21.02 -3.78 14.85
C GLY A 178 -21.13 -4.75 16.02
N GLY A 179 -21.91 -4.37 17.04
CA GLY A 179 -22.09 -5.18 18.25
C GLY A 179 -22.94 -6.46 18.07
N LYS A 180 -23.56 -6.69 16.90
CA LYS A 180 -24.22 -7.95 16.55
C LYS A 180 -23.30 -8.76 15.63
N ASP A 181 -22.94 -9.95 16.07
CA ASP A 181 -22.07 -10.91 15.37
C ASP A 181 -20.62 -10.47 15.06
N ASN A 182 -20.22 -9.28 15.57
CA ASN A 182 -18.87 -8.72 15.46
C ASN A 182 -18.38 -8.51 14.02
N TRP A 183 -19.29 -8.12 13.14
CA TRP A 183 -18.94 -7.63 11.80
C TRP A 183 -18.31 -6.24 11.90
N SER A 184 -17.29 -5.98 11.10
CA SER A 184 -16.64 -4.69 11.00
C SER A 184 -16.80 -4.13 9.59
N LEU A 185 -17.25 -2.88 9.50
CA LEU A 185 -17.26 -2.11 8.26
C LEU A 185 -16.06 -1.17 8.29
N TYR A 186 -15.33 -1.08 7.19
CA TYR A 186 -14.18 -0.19 7.08
C TYR A 186 -14.14 0.44 5.68
N ALA A 187 -13.88 1.74 5.65
CA ALA A 187 -13.65 2.49 4.42
C ALA A 187 -12.32 3.23 4.52
N GLU A 188 -11.53 3.21 3.45
CA GLU A 188 -10.23 3.86 3.36
C GLU A 188 -10.11 4.65 2.06
N TYR A 189 -9.50 5.83 2.15
CA TYR A 189 -9.09 6.62 1.02
C TYR A 189 -7.57 6.76 0.99
N THR A 190 -6.95 6.39 -0.12
CA THR A 190 -5.51 6.51 -0.37
C THR A 190 -5.27 7.63 -1.38
N TRP A 191 -4.32 8.50 -1.05
CA TRP A 191 -3.89 9.61 -1.90
C TRP A 191 -2.37 9.52 -2.13
N LEU A 192 -1.95 9.36 -3.39
CA LEU A 192 -0.55 9.32 -3.79
C LEU A 192 -0.33 10.05 -5.11
N HIS A 193 0.20 11.27 -5.04
CA HIS A 193 0.47 12.12 -6.21
C HIS A 193 1.95 12.48 -6.24
N ALA A 194 2.60 12.25 -7.38
CA ALA A 194 4.04 12.37 -7.49
C ALA A 194 4.52 12.58 -8.92
N SER A 195 5.77 13.03 -9.02
CA SER A 195 6.48 13.23 -10.28
C SER A 195 7.93 12.78 -10.16
N THR A 196 8.46 12.23 -11.26
CA THR A 196 9.85 11.79 -11.39
C THR A 196 10.40 12.28 -12.71
N SER A 197 11.71 12.55 -12.77
CA SER A 197 12.37 13.03 -13.97
C SER A 197 13.73 12.38 -14.12
N THR A 198 14.06 11.97 -15.34
CA THR A 198 15.34 11.35 -15.69
C THR A 198 15.94 12.11 -16.85
N SER A 199 17.23 12.38 -16.78
CA SER A 199 17.98 12.99 -17.88
C SER A 199 19.34 12.35 -17.99
N ALA A 200 19.75 12.00 -19.22
CA ALA A 200 21.05 11.41 -19.46
C ALA A 200 21.66 11.91 -20.76
N ASP A 201 22.94 12.26 -20.68
CA ASP A 201 23.80 12.47 -21.83
C ASP A 201 24.22 11.13 -22.43
N ALA A 202 24.57 11.14 -23.71
CA ALA A 202 25.02 9.96 -24.42
C ALA A 202 26.28 9.37 -23.78
N PRO A 203 26.48 8.04 -23.89
CA PRO A 203 27.67 7.38 -23.38
C PRO A 203 28.97 8.00 -23.91
N ALA A 204 30.08 7.76 -23.22
CA ALA A 204 31.37 8.25 -23.68
C ALA A 204 31.70 7.73 -25.09
N PRO A 205 32.36 8.54 -25.94
CA PRO A 205 32.80 8.12 -27.27
C PRO A 205 33.71 6.89 -27.20
N GLY A 206 33.56 6.00 -28.17
CA GLY A 206 34.29 4.73 -28.28
C GLY A 206 35.24 4.71 -29.49
N VAL A 207 35.88 3.57 -29.71
CA VAL A 207 36.71 3.31 -30.90
C VAL A 207 36.28 1.96 -31.48
N ALA A 208 35.86 1.95 -32.75
CA ALA A 208 35.63 0.72 -33.50
C ALA A 208 36.84 0.40 -34.37
N THR A 209 37.07 -0.87 -34.68
CA THR A 209 38.09 -1.27 -35.66
C THR A 209 37.38 -1.76 -36.93
N ILE A 210 37.50 -1.02 -38.02
CA ILE A 210 36.92 -1.35 -39.33
C ILE A 210 38.09 -1.63 -40.28
N ASP A 211 38.14 -2.82 -40.86
CA ASP A 211 39.24 -3.26 -41.75
C ASP A 211 40.66 -3.06 -41.16
N GLY A 212 40.79 -3.26 -39.84
CA GLY A 212 42.05 -3.08 -39.12
C GLY A 212 42.41 -1.62 -38.79
N VAL A 213 41.52 -0.67 -39.11
CA VAL A 213 41.70 0.77 -38.81
C VAL A 213 40.84 1.16 -37.62
N ALA A 214 41.45 1.79 -36.62
CA ALA A 214 40.74 2.40 -35.50
C ALA A 214 39.97 3.65 -35.95
N VAL A 215 38.65 3.61 -35.83
CA VAL A 215 37.73 4.70 -36.19
C VAL A 215 37.08 5.23 -34.91
N PRO A 216 37.23 6.53 -34.58
CA PRO A 216 36.57 7.13 -33.43
C PRO A 216 35.05 7.12 -33.63
N GLN A 217 34.32 6.73 -32.58
CA GLN A 217 32.86 6.70 -32.54
C GLN A 217 32.36 7.64 -31.46
N ASN A 218 31.21 8.26 -31.71
CA ASN A 218 30.47 8.98 -30.68
C ASN A 218 29.51 8.03 -29.98
N GLY A 219 29.34 8.19 -28.67
CA GLY A 219 28.26 7.52 -27.97
C GLY A 219 26.93 8.16 -28.36
N ILE A 220 25.92 7.32 -28.49
CA ILE A 220 24.59 7.71 -28.94
C ILE A 220 23.54 7.00 -28.09
N TRP A 221 22.37 7.62 -27.95
CA TRP A 221 21.16 6.97 -27.46
C TRP A 221 20.25 6.66 -28.64
N LEU A 222 19.86 5.39 -28.77
CA LEU A 222 18.83 4.93 -29.70
C LEU A 222 17.50 4.95 -28.94
N PRO A 223 16.62 5.94 -29.17
CA PRO A 223 15.35 6.03 -28.47
C PRO A 223 14.48 4.81 -28.82
N THR A 224 13.64 4.42 -27.86
CA THR A 224 12.68 3.34 -28.05
C THR A 224 11.43 3.85 -28.78
N SER A 225 10.42 2.99 -28.96
CA SER A 225 9.16 3.27 -29.67
C SER A 225 8.35 4.45 -29.12
N TRP A 226 8.71 4.97 -27.94
CA TRP A 226 8.13 6.18 -27.36
C TRP A 226 8.32 7.45 -28.21
N LEU A 227 9.22 7.47 -29.19
CA LEU A 227 9.44 8.66 -30.04
C LEU A 227 8.89 8.53 -31.47
N ALA A 228 8.06 7.50 -31.71
CA ALA A 228 7.48 7.10 -33.01
C ALA A 228 8.53 6.82 -34.10
N PRO A 229 8.24 5.98 -35.10
CA PRO A 229 9.23 5.61 -36.09
C PRO A 229 9.54 6.82 -36.95
N ASP A 230 10.83 7.09 -37.11
CA ASP A 230 11.32 7.76 -38.29
C ASP A 230 11.23 6.78 -39.48
N VAL A 231 10.90 7.30 -40.66
CA VAL A 231 10.98 6.56 -41.93
C VAL A 231 12.44 6.19 -42.24
N PHE A 232 13.40 6.79 -41.52
CA PHE A 232 14.83 6.56 -41.61
C PHE A 232 15.40 5.91 -40.33
N VAL A 233 16.20 4.86 -40.52
CA VAL A 233 16.68 3.90 -39.51
C VAL A 233 17.70 4.47 -38.49
N ASN A 234 17.78 5.79 -38.31
CA ASN A 234 18.93 6.46 -37.67
C ASN A 234 18.54 7.53 -36.64
N ASP A 235 17.48 7.32 -35.85
CA ASP A 235 17.23 8.19 -34.69
C ASP A 235 18.30 7.93 -33.62
N ALA A 236 19.35 8.74 -33.65
CA ALA A 236 20.40 8.75 -32.65
C ALA A 236 20.36 10.10 -31.93
N THR A 237 20.38 10.06 -30.60
CA THR A 237 20.26 11.25 -29.76
C THR A 237 21.48 11.40 -28.86
N THR A 238 21.87 12.64 -28.57
CA THR A 238 22.98 12.94 -27.66
C THR A 238 22.52 13.16 -26.23
N HIS A 239 21.27 13.58 -26.05
CA HIS A 239 20.70 13.81 -24.73
C HIS A 239 19.21 13.48 -24.77
N ILE A 240 18.76 12.74 -23.76
CA ILE A 240 17.35 12.40 -23.55
C ILE A 240 16.96 12.86 -22.14
N SER A 241 15.80 13.50 -22.06
CA SER A 241 15.14 13.88 -20.81
C SER A 241 13.71 13.36 -20.82
N SER A 242 13.24 12.87 -19.69
CA SER A 242 11.91 12.31 -19.51
C SER A 242 11.34 12.75 -18.16
N SER A 243 10.05 13.08 -18.13
CA SER A 243 9.30 13.44 -16.93
C SER A 243 8.04 12.59 -16.87
N TRP A 244 7.85 11.90 -15.76
CA TRP A 244 6.69 11.05 -15.51
C TRP A 244 5.94 11.53 -14.27
N ASP A 245 4.71 12.00 -14.49
CA ASP A 245 3.77 12.40 -13.47
C ASP A 245 2.72 11.30 -13.27
N TYR A 246 2.46 10.93 -12.02
CA TYR A 246 1.41 9.98 -11.68
C TYR A 246 0.57 10.45 -10.49
N LYS A 247 -0.73 10.23 -10.58
CA LYS A 247 -1.72 10.56 -9.54
C LYS A 247 -2.63 9.35 -9.35
N ILE A 248 -2.59 8.80 -8.15
CA ILE A 248 -3.32 7.60 -7.77
C ILE A 248 -4.21 7.97 -6.59
N ASP A 249 -5.51 7.76 -6.80
CA ASP A 249 -6.54 7.90 -5.79
C ASP A 249 -7.26 6.55 -5.68
N LEU A 250 -7.23 5.92 -4.50
CA LEU A 250 -7.93 4.65 -4.24
C LEU A 250 -8.98 4.85 -3.15
N VAL A 251 -10.14 4.23 -3.34
CA VAL A 251 -11.21 4.17 -2.35
C VAL A 251 -11.55 2.70 -2.13
N ASP A 252 -11.33 2.21 -0.92
CA ASP A 252 -11.66 0.85 -0.54
C ASP A 252 -12.78 0.85 0.49
N GLY A 253 -13.76 -0.02 0.29
CA GLY A 253 -14.79 -0.32 1.28
C GLY A 253 -14.81 -1.82 1.53
N GLN A 254 -14.74 -2.25 2.79
CA GLN A 254 -14.70 -3.66 3.15
C GLN A 254 -15.59 -3.97 4.34
N LEU A 255 -16.18 -5.16 4.28
CA LEU A 255 -16.93 -5.80 5.35
C LEU A 255 -16.14 -7.05 5.78
N SER A 256 -15.79 -7.10 7.06
CA SER A 256 -14.88 -8.10 7.61
C SER A 256 -15.40 -8.67 8.92
N ARG A 257 -14.87 -9.83 9.31
CA ARG A 257 -15.16 -10.43 10.62
C ARG A 257 -13.88 -11.04 11.20
N PRO A 258 -13.20 -10.36 12.12
CA PRO A 258 -11.98 -10.89 12.71
C PRO A 258 -12.29 -11.99 13.72
N PHE A 259 -11.50 -13.06 13.69
CA PHE A 259 -11.58 -14.17 14.63
C PHE A 259 -10.19 -14.67 15.02
N TYR A 260 -10.07 -15.26 16.21
CA TYR A 260 -8.86 -15.96 16.62
C TYR A 260 -8.76 -17.31 15.91
N SER A 261 -7.58 -17.65 15.43
CA SER A 261 -7.21 -18.99 14.98
C SER A 261 -6.13 -19.51 15.91
N GLY A 262 -6.54 -20.25 16.94
CA GLY A 262 -5.65 -20.67 18.01
C GLY A 262 -5.36 -19.56 19.02
N ALA A 263 -4.19 -19.60 19.66
CA ALA A 263 -3.89 -18.77 20.84
C ALA A 263 -3.30 -17.39 20.53
N ARG A 264 -2.63 -17.23 19.38
CA ARG A 264 -1.79 -16.06 19.08
C ARG A 264 -1.98 -15.48 17.69
N LEU A 265 -2.84 -16.09 16.87
CA LEU A 265 -3.08 -15.65 15.51
C LEU A 265 -4.52 -15.14 15.42
N THR A 266 -4.68 -13.92 14.93
CA THR A 266 -5.96 -13.34 14.56
C THR A 266 -6.02 -13.26 13.05
N LEU A 267 -7.12 -13.75 12.48
CA LEU A 267 -7.40 -13.68 11.05
C LEU A 267 -8.67 -12.86 10.84
N GLU A 268 -8.63 -11.99 9.84
CA GLU A 268 -9.73 -11.14 9.46
C GLU A 268 -9.95 -11.27 7.95
N PRO A 269 -10.71 -12.27 7.51
CA PRO A 269 -11.17 -12.33 6.13
C PRO A 269 -12.14 -11.18 5.87
N PHE A 270 -12.09 -10.63 4.66
CA PHE A 270 -12.96 -9.55 4.26
C PHE A 270 -13.38 -9.68 2.79
N PHE A 271 -14.52 -9.08 2.49
CA PHE A 271 -14.99 -8.83 1.14
C PHE A 271 -15.42 -7.37 1.02
N GLY A 272 -15.31 -6.82 -0.17
CA GLY A 272 -15.44 -5.38 -0.35
C GLY A 272 -15.49 -4.95 -1.80
N LEU A 273 -15.40 -3.64 -1.98
CA LEU A 273 -15.32 -2.97 -3.26
C LEU A 273 -14.09 -2.06 -3.26
N ARG A 274 -13.44 -1.96 -4.41
CA ARG A 274 -12.37 -1.02 -4.68
C ARG A 274 -12.78 -0.11 -5.83
N GLY A 275 -12.59 1.18 -5.65
CA GLY A 275 -12.55 2.19 -6.69
C GLY A 275 -11.12 2.71 -6.85
N ALA A 276 -10.66 2.85 -8.09
CA ALA A 276 -9.33 3.39 -8.39
C ALA A 276 -9.42 4.46 -9.47
N TRP A 277 -8.72 5.58 -9.30
CA TRP A 277 -8.52 6.60 -10.32
C TRP A 277 -7.02 6.80 -10.48
N ILE A 278 -6.51 6.46 -11.66
CA ILE A 278 -5.08 6.52 -11.97
C ILE A 278 -4.90 7.43 -13.18
N ARG A 279 -4.18 8.53 -12.98
CA ARG A 279 -3.80 9.46 -14.05
C ARG A 279 -2.29 9.44 -14.19
N GLN A 280 -1.80 9.28 -15.40
CA GLN A 280 -0.39 9.24 -15.73
C GLN A 280 -0.11 10.20 -16.89
N SER A 281 1.04 10.85 -16.87
CA SER A 281 1.52 11.67 -17.98
C SER A 281 3.02 11.50 -18.11
N LEU A 282 3.49 11.23 -19.32
CA LEU A 282 4.89 10.99 -19.63
C LEU A 282 5.29 11.94 -20.76
N SER A 283 6.30 12.76 -20.51
CA SER A 283 6.85 13.71 -21.47
C SER A 283 8.31 13.39 -21.72
N ILE A 284 8.68 13.11 -22.96
CA ILE A 284 10.03 12.75 -23.37
C ILE A 284 10.51 13.80 -24.36
N ASN A 285 11.67 14.39 -24.09
CA ASN A 285 12.37 15.26 -25.02
C ASN A 285 13.74 14.66 -25.34
N SER A 286 14.06 14.58 -26.62
CA SER A 286 15.38 14.17 -27.08
C SER A 286 16.02 15.25 -27.94
N THR A 287 17.33 15.37 -27.83
CA THR A 287 18.14 16.18 -28.75
C THR A 287 18.84 15.24 -29.71
N ASN A 288 18.45 15.32 -30.98
CA ASN A 288 18.99 14.46 -32.00
C ASN A 288 20.43 14.88 -32.32
N LEU A 289 21.26 13.90 -32.64
CA LEU A 289 22.40 14.18 -33.50
C LEU A 289 21.80 14.55 -34.85
N ALA A 290 22.17 15.72 -35.38
CA ALA A 290 21.96 15.97 -36.80
C ALA A 290 22.54 14.74 -37.52
N THR A 291 21.73 13.99 -38.27
CA THR A 291 21.95 13.74 -39.71
C THR A 291 21.29 12.50 -40.30
N THR A 292 20.51 12.76 -41.34
CA THR A 292 20.38 11.87 -42.48
C THR A 292 21.54 12.11 -43.46
N SER A 293 21.69 11.23 -44.46
CA SER A 293 22.56 11.39 -45.64
C SER A 293 22.31 12.67 -46.46
N VAL A 294 21.37 13.53 -46.05
CA VAL A 294 20.96 14.78 -46.70
C VAL A 294 21.43 16.03 -45.94
N GLY A 295 22.16 15.88 -44.82
CA GLY A 295 22.81 17.02 -44.14
C GLY A 295 21.85 17.97 -43.41
N ILE A 296 20.69 17.47 -42.99
CA ILE A 296 19.64 18.28 -42.36
C ILE A 296 19.72 18.12 -40.83
N PRO A 297 19.94 19.21 -40.05
CA PRO A 297 19.98 19.14 -38.61
C PRO A 297 18.56 19.09 -38.01
N PHE A 298 18.27 18.05 -37.22
CA PHE A 298 17.09 18.03 -36.36
C PHE A 298 17.41 18.69 -35.02
N ALA A 299 16.59 19.64 -34.59
CA ALA A 299 16.87 20.45 -33.40
C ALA A 299 16.42 19.81 -32.07
N SER A 300 15.39 18.95 -32.08
CA SER A 300 14.91 18.19 -30.90
C SER A 300 13.61 17.46 -31.23
N ARG A 301 13.32 16.28 -30.65
CA ARG A 301 11.98 15.66 -30.67
C ARG A 301 11.31 15.76 -29.30
N ASN A 302 9.99 15.80 -29.33
CA ASN A 302 9.14 15.75 -28.14
C ASN A 302 8.02 14.73 -28.36
N ALA A 303 7.79 13.89 -27.36
CA ALA A 303 6.66 13.00 -27.26
C ALA A 303 5.95 13.19 -25.92
N ASN A 304 4.63 13.38 -25.97
CA ASN A 304 3.78 13.49 -24.80
C ASN A 304 2.74 12.39 -24.81
N TYR A 305 2.66 11.67 -23.70
CA TYR A 305 1.70 10.61 -23.45
C TYR A 305 0.87 10.97 -22.23
N SER A 306 -0.43 10.69 -22.30
CA SER A 306 -1.33 10.89 -21.18
C SER A 306 -2.30 9.73 -21.09
N SER A 307 -2.41 9.13 -19.90
CA SER A 307 -3.38 8.07 -19.61
C SER A 307 -4.25 8.48 -18.43
N HIS A 308 -5.55 8.38 -18.62
CA HIS A 308 -6.54 8.53 -17.57
C HIS A 308 -7.30 7.22 -17.48
N SER A 309 -7.36 6.65 -16.29
CA SER A 309 -8.14 5.45 -16.06
C SER A 309 -8.96 5.56 -14.79
N TRP A 310 -10.12 4.92 -14.82
CA TRP A 310 -10.91 4.66 -13.63
C TRP A 310 -11.26 3.18 -13.59
N ALA A 311 -11.32 2.63 -12.38
CA ALA A 311 -11.59 1.23 -12.17
C ALA A 311 -12.53 1.03 -10.99
N VAL A 312 -13.39 0.01 -11.08
CA VAL A 312 -14.25 -0.41 -9.97
C VAL A 312 -14.41 -1.92 -9.98
N GLY A 313 -14.41 -2.55 -8.81
CA GLY A 313 -14.66 -3.97 -8.75
C GLY A 313 -14.68 -4.57 -7.35
N PRO A 314 -15.05 -5.86 -7.25
CA PRO A 314 -14.97 -6.60 -6.00
C PRO A 314 -13.53 -6.76 -5.54
N ARG A 315 -13.36 -6.73 -4.21
CA ARG A 315 -12.11 -6.95 -3.50
C ARG A 315 -12.34 -8.02 -2.42
N VAL A 316 -11.43 -8.97 -2.31
CA VAL A 316 -11.44 -10.01 -1.28
C VAL A 316 -10.05 -10.14 -0.68
N GLY A 317 -9.96 -10.46 0.60
CA GLY A 317 -8.66 -10.57 1.23
C GLY A 317 -8.72 -11.09 2.65
N MET A 318 -7.56 -11.07 3.29
CA MET A 318 -7.38 -11.51 4.66
C MET A 318 -6.29 -10.67 5.32
N ASN A 319 -6.61 -10.11 6.49
CA ASN A 319 -5.62 -9.48 7.36
C ASN A 319 -5.21 -10.48 8.46
N GLY A 320 -3.92 -10.61 8.69
CA GLY A 320 -3.34 -11.55 9.64
C GLY A 320 -2.52 -10.81 10.69
N ASN A 321 -2.75 -11.12 11.96
CA ASN A 321 -2.02 -10.57 13.08
C ASN A 321 -1.50 -11.71 13.97
N TRP A 322 -0.19 -11.88 14.06
CA TRP A 322 0.45 -12.83 14.96
C TRP A 322 1.03 -12.12 16.17
N HIS A 323 0.37 -12.31 17.31
CA HIS A 323 0.75 -11.75 18.60
C HIS A 323 2.00 -12.42 19.18
N LEU A 324 3.04 -11.62 19.43
CA LEU A 324 4.31 -12.04 20.01
C LEU A 324 4.36 -11.82 21.53
N GLY A 325 3.43 -11.02 22.06
CA GLY A 325 3.32 -10.64 23.47
C GLY A 325 3.63 -9.15 23.70
N TYR A 326 3.28 -8.64 24.89
CA TYR A 326 3.46 -7.22 25.26
C TYR A 326 2.83 -6.21 24.28
N GLY A 327 1.75 -6.61 23.60
CA GLY A 327 1.07 -5.79 22.59
C GLY A 327 1.77 -5.77 21.21
N ILE A 328 2.94 -6.40 21.07
CA ILE A 328 3.66 -6.50 19.80
C ILE A 328 3.07 -7.63 18.95
N ARG A 329 2.87 -7.35 17.67
CA ARG A 329 2.39 -8.32 16.69
C ARG A 329 3.10 -8.21 15.35
N PHE A 330 3.22 -9.33 14.66
CA PHE A 330 3.58 -9.39 13.25
C PHE A 330 2.31 -9.29 12.40
N ILE A 331 2.36 -8.45 11.36
CA ILE A 331 1.23 -8.15 10.48
C ILE A 331 1.51 -8.76 9.11
N GLY A 332 0.51 -9.45 8.56
CA GLY A 332 0.53 -9.94 7.19
C GLY A 332 -0.84 -9.80 6.54
N ASN A 333 -0.97 -8.89 5.58
CA ASN A 333 -2.22 -8.64 4.89
C ASN A 333 -2.10 -9.03 3.42
N THR A 334 -3.17 -9.56 2.86
CA THR A 334 -3.26 -9.88 1.45
C THR A 334 -4.65 -9.55 0.92
N ALA A 335 -4.71 -8.94 -0.25
CA ALA A 335 -5.96 -8.61 -0.91
C ALA A 335 -5.83 -8.83 -2.41
N ALA A 336 -6.89 -9.33 -3.04
CA ALA A 336 -7.02 -9.43 -4.49
C ALA A 336 -8.30 -8.73 -4.93
N SER A 337 -8.24 -8.02 -6.05
CA SER A 337 -9.38 -7.36 -6.66
C SER A 337 -9.46 -7.71 -8.14
N LEU A 338 -10.68 -7.76 -8.68
CA LEU A 338 -10.91 -7.85 -10.12
C LEU A 338 -11.64 -6.58 -10.55
N LEU A 339 -10.95 -5.70 -11.25
CA LEU A 339 -11.42 -4.34 -11.51
C LEU A 339 -11.89 -4.21 -12.96
N PHE A 340 -13.14 -3.77 -13.17
CA PHE A 340 -13.57 -3.23 -14.45
C PHE A 340 -12.90 -1.88 -14.63
N THR A 341 -12.00 -1.78 -15.61
CA THR A 341 -11.17 -0.61 -15.83
C THR A 341 -11.43 -0.04 -17.21
N GLU A 342 -11.62 1.26 -17.28
CA GLU A 342 -11.73 2.03 -18.53
C GLU A 342 -10.50 2.92 -18.68
N TYR A 343 -9.97 2.99 -19.90
CA TYR A 343 -8.77 3.74 -20.24
C TYR A 343 -9.04 4.76 -21.35
N ASP A 344 -8.62 5.99 -21.08
CA ASP A 344 -8.49 7.07 -22.05
C ASP A 344 -7.01 7.42 -22.20
N VAL A 345 -6.44 7.05 -23.35
CA VAL A 345 -5.02 7.26 -23.65
C VAL A 345 -4.87 8.20 -24.83
N LYS A 346 -3.96 9.16 -24.69
CA LYS A 346 -3.57 10.11 -25.73
C LYS A 346 -2.07 10.05 -25.92
N GLN A 347 -1.66 10.15 -27.17
CA GLN A 347 -0.28 10.27 -27.58
C GLN A 347 -0.18 11.43 -28.58
N ASP A 348 0.76 12.33 -28.31
CA ASP A 348 1.11 13.45 -29.18
C ASP A 348 2.62 13.40 -29.41
N VAL A 349 3.05 12.96 -30.59
CA VAL A 349 4.47 12.83 -30.95
C VAL A 349 4.79 13.71 -32.14
N ALA A 350 5.93 14.40 -32.09
CA ALA A 350 6.47 15.12 -33.23
C ALA A 350 7.43 14.22 -34.02
N SER A 351 7.00 13.74 -35.20
CA SER A 351 7.82 12.94 -36.12
C SER A 351 8.28 13.81 -37.30
N PRO A 352 9.49 13.64 -37.85
CA PRO A 352 9.93 14.40 -39.01
C PRO A 352 9.11 14.03 -40.25
N ASP A 353 8.93 15.00 -41.14
CA ASP A 353 8.39 14.76 -42.46
C ASP A 353 9.40 14.05 -43.37
N SER A 354 8.96 13.57 -44.54
CA SER A 354 9.82 12.88 -45.50
C SER A 354 10.97 13.74 -46.04
N SER A 355 10.88 15.07 -45.87
CA SER A 355 11.94 16.02 -46.22
C SER A 355 12.93 16.28 -45.07
N GLY A 356 12.63 15.82 -43.85
CA GLY A 356 13.43 16.04 -42.65
C GLY A 356 13.54 17.50 -42.20
N THR A 357 12.72 18.42 -42.75
CA THR A 357 12.78 19.86 -42.43
C THR A 357 11.62 20.34 -41.57
N ALA A 358 10.52 19.59 -41.51
CA ALA A 358 9.36 19.91 -40.69
C ALA A 358 9.01 18.75 -39.75
N GLN A 359 8.43 19.08 -38.59
CA GLN A 359 7.83 18.07 -37.70
C GLN A 359 6.33 17.97 -37.98
N LEU A 360 5.88 16.77 -38.30
CA LEU A 360 4.47 16.39 -38.38
C LEU A 360 4.00 15.89 -37.01
N PRO A 361 2.99 16.54 -36.41
CA PRO A 361 2.40 16.04 -35.18
C PRO A 361 1.54 14.80 -35.48
N ILE A 362 1.95 13.65 -34.95
CA ILE A 362 1.17 12.42 -34.93
C ILE A 362 0.38 12.43 -33.62
N ARG A 363 -0.94 12.49 -33.74
CA ARG A 363 -1.86 12.45 -32.60
C ARG A 363 -2.71 11.20 -32.66
N THR A 364 -2.56 10.32 -31.69
CA THR A 364 -3.34 9.09 -31.58
C THR A 364 -4.06 9.05 -30.24
N LYS A 365 -5.24 8.45 -30.26
CA LYS A 365 -6.13 8.43 -29.10
C LYS A 365 -6.85 7.10 -29.04
N LEU A 366 -6.75 6.44 -27.88
CA LEU A 366 -7.53 5.28 -27.52
C LEU A 366 -8.58 5.74 -26.51
N ASN A 367 -9.86 5.70 -26.90
CA ASN A 367 -10.97 6.13 -26.05
C ASN A 367 -11.74 4.92 -25.54
N ASP A 368 -12.24 5.04 -24.31
CA ASP A 368 -13.22 4.13 -23.74
C ASP A 368 -12.81 2.65 -23.84
N TYR A 369 -11.49 2.36 -23.82
CA TYR A 369 -11.02 0.99 -23.85
C TYR A 369 -11.28 0.35 -22.51
N THR A 370 -12.12 -0.68 -22.49
CA THR A 370 -12.57 -1.34 -21.26
C THR A 370 -11.99 -2.74 -21.16
N ALA A 371 -11.50 -3.08 -19.97
CA ALA A 371 -10.96 -4.40 -19.68
C ALA A 371 -11.15 -4.77 -18.21
N LEU A 372 -11.21 -6.08 -17.92
CA LEU A 372 -11.10 -6.58 -16.56
C LEU A 372 -9.63 -6.74 -16.21
N ARG A 373 -9.18 -6.07 -15.16
CA ARG A 373 -7.79 -6.09 -14.70
C ARG A 373 -7.70 -6.63 -13.27
N PRO A 374 -6.88 -7.66 -13.03
CA PRO A 374 -6.60 -8.07 -11.66
C PRO A 374 -5.76 -7.01 -10.95
N ASN A 375 -5.87 -6.97 -9.63
CA ASN A 375 -5.02 -6.22 -8.72
C ASN A 375 -4.73 -7.07 -7.47
N LEU A 376 -3.52 -7.00 -6.95
CA LEU A 376 -3.02 -7.75 -5.80
C LEU A 376 -2.29 -6.78 -4.87
N ASP A 377 -2.71 -6.75 -3.62
CA ASP A 377 -2.00 -6.06 -2.54
C ASP A 377 -1.44 -7.08 -1.54
N LEU A 378 -0.23 -6.83 -1.08
CA LEU A 378 0.45 -7.59 -0.04
C LEU A 378 1.11 -6.61 0.93
N SER A 379 0.95 -6.84 2.22
CA SER A 379 1.58 -6.02 3.25
C SER A 379 2.19 -6.90 4.32
N LEU A 380 3.40 -6.56 4.76
CA LEU A 380 4.08 -7.25 5.87
C LEU A 380 4.65 -6.22 6.84
N GLY A 381 4.54 -6.46 8.14
CA GLY A 381 5.02 -5.48 9.10
C GLY A 381 4.97 -5.88 10.55
N LEU A 382 5.15 -4.88 11.40
CA LEU A 382 5.07 -4.99 12.84
C LEU A 382 4.06 -3.97 13.38
N GLY A 383 3.31 -4.38 14.38
CA GLY A 383 2.37 -3.53 15.09
C GLY A 383 2.61 -3.58 16.58
N TRP A 384 2.18 -2.53 17.26
CA TRP A 384 2.07 -2.45 18.70
C TRP A 384 0.76 -1.74 19.06
N GLY A 385 -0.01 -2.35 19.95
CA GLY A 385 -1.25 -1.77 20.45
C GLY A 385 -1.39 -1.86 21.96
N SER A 386 -2.09 -0.90 22.55
CA SER A 386 -2.38 -0.88 23.98
C SER A 386 -3.70 -0.21 24.30
N TYR A 387 -4.33 -0.64 25.39
CA TYR A 387 -5.53 -0.02 25.94
C TYR A 387 -5.16 1.09 26.93
N PHE A 388 -5.98 2.14 26.97
CA PHE A 388 -5.86 3.28 27.88
C PHE A 388 -7.18 3.52 28.63
N ASP A 389 -7.12 4.29 29.72
CA ASP A 389 -8.26 4.68 30.57
C ASP A 389 -9.24 3.53 30.88
N CYS A 390 -8.73 2.46 31.52
CA CYS A 390 -9.54 1.28 31.88
C CYS A 390 -10.28 0.62 30.70
N ARG A 391 -9.63 0.57 29.51
CA ARG A 391 -10.16 0.04 28.24
C ARG A 391 -11.28 0.89 27.62
N ARG A 392 -11.27 2.20 27.85
CA ARG A 392 -12.15 3.13 27.13
C ARG A 392 -11.61 3.48 25.75
N PHE A 393 -10.29 3.50 25.59
CA PHE A 393 -9.64 3.80 24.33
C PHE A 393 -8.61 2.72 24.01
N TYR A 394 -8.37 2.52 22.73
CA TYR A 394 -7.31 1.66 22.21
C TYR A 394 -6.51 2.45 21.17
N LEU A 395 -5.19 2.46 21.34
CA LEU A 395 -4.25 3.03 20.37
C LEU A 395 -3.47 1.88 19.76
N ASP A 396 -3.31 1.96 18.45
CA ASP A 396 -2.60 0.98 17.67
C ASP A 396 -1.66 1.68 16.69
N LEU A 397 -0.40 1.29 16.74
CA LEU A 397 0.67 1.80 15.88
C LEU A 397 1.21 0.64 15.06
N ALA A 398 1.34 0.83 13.76
CA ALA A 398 1.88 -0.20 12.88
C ALA A 398 2.83 0.40 11.84
N ALA A 399 3.83 -0.37 11.48
CA ALA A 399 4.72 -0.10 10.36
C ALA A 399 4.71 -1.32 9.44
N THR A 400 4.21 -1.14 8.22
CA THR A 400 4.13 -2.18 7.19
C THR A 400 4.92 -1.76 5.95
N TYR A 401 5.45 -2.75 5.24
CA TYR A 401 5.94 -2.58 3.88
C TYR A 401 4.91 -3.19 2.94
N ASP A 402 4.36 -2.35 2.07
CA ASP A 402 3.27 -2.69 1.18
C ASP A 402 3.79 -2.91 -0.25
N PHE A 403 3.16 -3.84 -0.97
CA PHE A 403 3.36 -4.12 -2.37
C PHE A 403 1.98 -4.18 -3.03
N SER A 404 1.77 -3.43 -4.11
CA SER A 404 0.56 -3.48 -4.91
C SER A 404 0.90 -3.61 -6.38
N VAL A 405 0.20 -4.49 -7.09
CA VAL A 405 0.43 -4.79 -8.50
C VAL A 405 -0.86 -4.52 -9.28
N PHE A 406 -0.79 -3.56 -10.20
CA PHE A 406 -1.84 -3.29 -11.17
C PHE A 406 -1.42 -3.84 -12.53
N TRP A 407 -2.09 -4.91 -12.96
CA TRP A 407 -1.78 -5.55 -14.23
C TRP A 407 -2.24 -4.72 -15.41
N ASP A 408 -1.42 -4.68 -16.45
CA ASP A 408 -1.71 -4.06 -17.73
C ASP A 408 -2.15 -2.59 -17.62
N GLN A 409 -1.62 -1.88 -16.62
CA GLN A 409 -1.97 -0.48 -16.35
C GLN A 409 -1.28 0.49 -17.33
N ASN A 410 -0.12 0.13 -17.89
CA ASN A 410 0.62 0.94 -18.86
C ASN A 410 0.04 0.83 -20.27
N MET A 411 -1.15 1.42 -20.48
CA MET A 411 -1.74 1.53 -21.83
C MET A 411 -1.04 2.58 -22.71
N MET A 412 -0.21 3.47 -22.13
CA MET A 412 0.58 4.43 -22.93
C MET A 412 1.58 3.68 -23.81
N ARG A 413 2.26 2.67 -23.25
CA ARG A 413 3.21 1.85 -24.00
C ARG A 413 2.52 1.04 -25.09
N TYR A 414 1.35 0.44 -24.76
CA TYR A 414 0.52 -0.26 -25.74
C TYR A 414 0.21 0.61 -26.96
N LEU A 415 -0.24 1.85 -26.73
CA LEU A 415 -0.54 2.78 -27.83
C LEU A 415 0.71 3.17 -28.62
N ALA A 416 1.84 3.42 -27.93
CA ALA A 416 3.11 3.75 -28.58
C ALA A 416 3.58 2.63 -29.52
N ASP A 417 3.57 1.38 -29.06
CA ASP A 417 4.02 0.21 -29.82
C ASP A 417 3.08 -0.12 -31.00
N GLU A 418 1.76 0.04 -30.81
CA GLU A 418 0.77 -0.17 -31.87
C GLU A 418 0.96 0.85 -33.02
N VAL A 419 1.28 2.10 -32.68
CA VAL A 419 1.55 3.16 -33.66
C VAL A 419 2.89 2.95 -34.36
N ASP A 420 3.91 2.48 -33.62
CA ASP A 420 5.28 2.32 -34.13
C ASP A 420 5.47 1.03 -34.93
N ALA A 421 5.37 -0.11 -34.27
CA ALA A 421 5.71 -1.40 -34.86
C ALA A 421 4.51 -2.07 -35.54
N ARG A 422 3.28 -1.60 -35.31
CA ARG A 422 2.04 -2.36 -35.59
C ARG A 422 2.07 -3.76 -34.98
N VAL A 423 2.84 -3.89 -33.90
CA VAL A 423 2.97 -5.12 -33.13
C VAL A 423 2.16 -4.87 -31.87
N GLY A 424 1.13 -5.70 -31.66
CA GLY A 424 0.30 -5.65 -30.45
C GLY A 424 1.08 -6.11 -29.23
N ALA A 425 2.02 -5.30 -28.77
CA ALA A 425 2.78 -5.55 -27.56
C ALA A 425 1.82 -5.61 -26.36
N ALA A 426 2.12 -6.46 -25.38
CA ALA A 426 1.30 -6.49 -24.17
C ALA A 426 1.49 -5.19 -23.39
N ALA A 427 0.41 -4.77 -22.74
CA ALA A 427 0.48 -3.73 -21.74
C ALA A 427 1.47 -4.08 -20.63
N ALA A 428 2.18 -3.09 -20.11
CA ALA A 428 3.02 -3.31 -18.94
C ALA A 428 2.27 -3.02 -17.63
N ASN A 429 2.80 -3.56 -16.54
CA ASN A 429 2.20 -3.44 -15.20
C ASN A 429 2.68 -2.18 -14.48
N LEU A 430 1.87 -1.69 -13.54
CA LEU A 430 2.24 -0.67 -12.56
C LEU A 430 2.43 -1.36 -11.20
N PHE A 431 3.56 -1.11 -10.56
CA PHE A 431 3.91 -1.61 -9.24
C PHE A 431 4.00 -0.44 -8.28
N LEU A 432 3.38 -0.58 -7.11
CA LEU A 432 3.55 0.33 -5.99
C LEU A 432 4.21 -0.44 -4.86
N GLN A 433 5.20 0.14 -4.22
CA GLN A 433 5.81 -0.46 -3.05
C GLN A 433 6.32 0.58 -2.07
N GLY A 434 6.31 0.27 -0.78
CA GLY A 434 7.00 1.12 0.19
C GLY A 434 6.50 1.01 1.61
N LEU A 435 6.93 1.96 2.43
CA LEU A 435 6.66 1.96 3.86
C LEU A 435 5.33 2.67 4.16
N THR A 436 4.54 2.07 5.04
CA THR A 436 3.31 2.63 5.59
C THR A 436 3.39 2.64 7.09
N ILE A 437 3.22 3.83 7.69
CA ILE A 437 3.14 4.03 9.13
C ILE A 437 1.70 4.35 9.46
N GLN A 438 1.03 3.41 10.10
CA GLN A 438 -0.38 3.51 10.47
C GLN A 438 -0.52 3.87 11.95
N THR A 439 -1.43 4.80 12.22
CA THR A 439 -1.98 5.06 13.55
C THR A 439 -3.47 4.81 13.52
N ARG A 440 -3.96 3.94 14.40
CA ARG A 440 -5.37 3.66 14.60
C ARG A 440 -5.78 4.02 16.02
N PHE A 441 -6.95 4.63 16.14
CA PHE A 441 -7.55 4.98 17.41
C PHE A 441 -9.03 4.54 17.44
N ASP A 442 -9.39 3.80 18.48
CA ASP A 442 -10.74 3.29 18.69
C ASP A 442 -11.42 4.03 19.86
N PHE A 443 -12.69 4.42 19.67
CA PHE A 443 -13.51 5.23 20.58
C PHE A 443 -14.65 4.48 21.26
#